data_AF-A0A974BB69-F1
#
_entry.id   AF-A0A974BB69-F1
#
_cell.length_a   1.000
_cell.length_b   1.000
_cell.length_c   1.000
_cell.angle_alpha   90.00
_cell.angle_beta   90.00
_cell.angle_gamma   90.00
#
_symmetry.space_group_name_H-M   'P 1'
#
loop_
_entity.id
_entity.type
_entity.pdbx_description
1 polymer ?
#
loop_
_entity_poly.entity_id
_entity_poly.type
_entity_poly.pdbx_seq_one_letter_code
_entity_poly.pdbx_strand_id
1 'polypeptide(L)'
;KMAEKQEEPSNAQNGEPDNAEEGEGKKKKVKREDLPPFEIVTGERLPAIFFKFQFRNVEYSSGRNKTFLCYVVETPGKEPATRRGYLEDEHAAAHAEMAFFNTILPRCEPGTRYSVTWFVSSSPCVACAERIADTLRHNQGLRLTIMVGRLFMWEQPEVQEALRAMKAAGCKLRIMKPQDFEYVWQNFVEQEEGEEVKSFVPWEDIQENFQYYEEKLAEIL
;
A
#
# COMPACT_ATOMS: atom_id res chain seq x y z
N LYS A 1 -24.28 44.27 -36.90
CA LYS A 1 -22.90 44.80 -37.14
C LYS A 1 -22.28 45.07 -35.77
N MET A 2 -21.11 44.46 -35.53
CA MET A 2 -20.12 44.77 -34.46
C MET A 2 -20.56 44.47 -33.02
N ALA A 3 -19.74 43.95 -32.11
CA ALA A 3 -18.44 43.27 -32.17
C ALA A 3 -18.19 42.68 -30.75
N GLU A 4 -17.32 41.66 -30.70
CA GLU A 4 -16.73 40.97 -29.55
C GLU A 4 -16.44 41.78 -28.28
N LYS A 5 -16.49 41.09 -27.13
CA LYS A 5 -15.29 40.86 -26.32
C LYS A 5 -15.44 39.67 -25.35
N GLN A 6 -14.47 38.75 -25.42
CA GLN A 6 -14.16 37.75 -24.40
C GLN A 6 -13.64 38.42 -23.11
N GLU A 7 -13.94 37.83 -21.95
CA GLU A 7 -13.06 37.79 -20.76
C GLU A 7 -13.66 36.85 -19.69
N GLU A 8 -12.95 35.76 -19.39
CA GLU A 8 -12.95 35.05 -18.10
C GLU A 8 -11.54 35.27 -17.49
N PRO A 9 -11.26 34.99 -16.20
CA PRO A 9 -12.15 34.55 -15.11
C PRO A 9 -11.94 35.34 -13.80
N SER A 10 -12.82 35.20 -12.81
CA SER A 10 -12.44 35.49 -11.41
C SER A 10 -13.07 34.52 -10.41
N ASN A 11 -12.18 33.73 -9.83
CA ASN A 11 -12.32 32.86 -8.68
C ASN A 11 -12.97 33.61 -7.50
N ALA A 12 -14.20 33.25 -7.12
CA ALA A 12 -14.88 33.77 -5.94
C ALA A 12 -14.94 32.67 -4.88
N GLN A 13 -14.04 32.76 -3.90
CA GLN A 13 -14.14 32.06 -2.63
C GLN A 13 -15.35 32.61 -1.87
N ASN A 14 -16.33 31.75 -1.58
CA ASN A 14 -17.40 32.05 -0.63
C ASN A 14 -16.81 32.05 0.79
N GLY A 15 -16.61 33.24 1.34
CA GLY A 15 -16.45 33.47 2.77
C GLY A 15 -17.72 34.16 3.31
N GLU A 16 -18.29 33.61 4.37
CA GLU A 16 -19.33 34.22 5.20
C GLU A 16 -18.92 34.06 6.68
N PRO A 17 -19.42 34.91 7.60
CA PRO A 17 -18.59 35.93 8.22
C PRO A 17 -18.12 35.58 9.65
N ASP A 18 -17.06 36.29 10.04
CA ASP A 18 -16.55 36.42 11.40
C ASP A 18 -17.65 36.79 12.42
N ASN A 19 -17.77 35.98 13.47
CA ASN A 19 -18.27 36.44 14.75
C ASN A 19 -17.09 36.39 15.73
N ALA A 20 -16.66 37.59 16.14
CA ALA A 20 -15.59 37.82 17.08
C ALA A 20 -16.09 37.62 18.51
N GLU A 21 -15.42 36.76 19.27
CA GLU A 21 -15.25 36.95 20.71
C GLU A 21 -13.76 36.82 21.06
N GLU A 22 -13.24 37.93 21.57
CA GLU A 22 -11.87 38.08 22.06
C GLU A 22 -11.65 37.24 23.31
N GLY A 23 -10.73 36.27 23.21
CA GLY A 23 -10.07 35.66 24.35
C GLY A 23 -8.57 35.80 24.18
N GLU A 24 -7.95 36.65 24.99
CA GLU A 24 -6.51 36.87 25.04
C GLU A 24 -5.77 35.56 25.39
N GLY A 25 -5.30 34.86 24.37
CA GLY A 25 -4.32 33.79 24.49
C GLY A 25 -3.32 33.96 23.37
N LYS A 26 -2.04 34.21 23.71
CA LYS A 26 -0.92 34.28 22.76
C LYS A 26 -0.93 33.04 21.85
N LYS A 27 -1.56 33.12 20.67
CA LYS A 27 -1.43 32.13 19.61
C LYS A 27 0.01 32.22 19.09
N LYS A 28 0.89 31.37 19.64
CA LYS A 28 2.14 31.00 18.97
C LYS A 28 1.74 30.56 17.56
N LYS A 29 2.08 31.36 16.54
CA LYS A 29 2.07 30.90 15.15
C LYS A 29 3.07 29.74 15.10
N VAL A 30 2.57 28.52 15.22
CA VAL A 30 3.33 27.32 14.89
C VAL A 30 3.70 27.51 13.42
N LYS A 31 4.97 27.80 13.16
CA LYS A 31 5.50 27.77 11.81
C LYS A 31 5.20 26.34 11.33
N ARG A 32 4.50 26.21 10.21
CA ARG A 32 4.53 24.97 9.44
C ARG A 32 6.01 24.75 9.15
N GLU A 33 6.61 23.84 9.90
CA GLU A 33 7.91 23.31 9.55
C GLU A 33 7.72 22.72 8.17
N ASP A 34 8.44 23.27 7.19
CA ASP A 34 8.48 22.70 5.85
C ASP A 34 9.02 21.28 6.01
N LEU A 35 8.09 20.32 6.01
CA LEU A 35 8.43 18.91 6.07
C LEU A 35 9.42 18.63 4.95
N PRO A 36 10.47 17.84 5.20
CA PRO A 36 11.36 17.41 4.14
C PRO A 36 10.53 16.77 3.00
N PRO A 37 11.02 16.82 1.74
CA PRO A 37 10.33 16.16 0.64
C PRO A 37 9.97 14.72 1.04
N PHE A 38 8.70 14.35 0.85
CA PHE A 38 8.15 13.07 1.30
C PHE A 38 8.89 11.91 0.62
N GLU A 39 9.55 11.06 1.42
CA GLU A 39 10.38 9.96 0.95
C GLU A 39 9.70 8.61 1.25
N ILE A 40 9.83 7.65 0.34
CA ILE A 40 9.45 6.26 0.60
C ILE A 40 10.36 5.75 1.72
N VAL A 41 9.79 5.47 2.89
CA VAL A 41 10.55 4.87 3.98
C VAL A 41 10.82 3.41 3.62
N THR A 42 12.10 3.07 3.45
CA THR A 42 12.56 1.69 3.26
C THR A 42 13.27 1.23 4.52
N GLY A 43 12.95 0.04 5.02
CA GLY A 43 13.68 -0.56 6.14
C GLY A 43 13.61 -2.07 6.15
N GLU A 44 14.37 -2.69 7.05
CA GLU A 44 14.36 -4.15 7.25
C GLU A 44 13.18 -4.58 8.13
N ARG A 45 12.87 -3.80 9.17
CA ARG A 45 11.79 -4.08 10.13
C ARG A 45 10.96 -2.84 10.42
N LEU A 46 9.66 -3.04 10.62
CA LEU A 46 8.65 -2.03 10.90
C LEU A 46 8.24 -2.06 12.38
N PRO A 47 7.91 -0.93 13.02
CA PRO A 47 7.55 -0.94 14.43
C PRO A 47 6.19 -1.61 14.67
N ALA A 48 6.07 -2.37 15.78
CA ALA A 48 4.90 -3.16 16.14
C ALA A 48 3.56 -2.40 16.11
N ILE A 49 3.57 -1.13 16.50
CA ILE A 49 2.37 -0.29 16.51
C ILE A 49 1.84 -0.02 15.10
N PHE A 50 2.73 0.13 14.12
CA PHE A 50 2.36 0.33 12.72
C PHE A 50 1.75 -0.94 12.13
N PHE A 51 2.32 -2.12 12.45
CA PHE A 51 1.73 -3.39 12.02
C PHE A 51 0.27 -3.51 12.47
N LYS A 52 0.02 -3.33 13.77
CA LYS A 52 -1.33 -3.50 14.34
C LYS A 52 -2.34 -2.48 13.83
N PHE A 53 -1.91 -1.30 13.43
CA PHE A 53 -2.80 -0.29 12.87
C PHE A 53 -3.06 -0.49 11.38
N GLN A 54 -2.00 -0.79 10.61
CA GLN A 54 -2.04 -0.77 9.14
C GLN A 54 -2.41 -2.11 8.53
N PHE A 55 -1.96 -3.22 9.10
CA PHE A 55 -2.30 -4.57 8.64
C PHE A 55 -3.62 -5.10 9.22
N ARG A 56 -4.32 -4.32 10.05
CA ARG A 56 -5.64 -4.72 10.57
C ARG A 56 -6.64 -4.82 9.43
N ASN A 57 -7.18 -6.01 9.21
CA ASN A 57 -8.01 -6.37 8.07
C ASN A 57 -9.50 -6.01 8.19
N VAL A 58 -9.85 -4.93 8.92
CA VAL A 58 -11.25 -4.46 9.00
C VAL A 58 -11.57 -3.50 7.85
N GLU A 59 -12.80 -3.59 7.34
CA GLU A 59 -13.31 -2.91 6.14
C GLU A 59 -13.19 -1.39 6.21
N TYR A 60 -13.60 -0.80 7.34
CA TYR A 60 -13.52 0.64 7.58
C TYR A 60 -12.54 0.95 8.72
N SER A 61 -11.50 1.71 8.40
CA SER A 61 -10.85 2.56 9.41
C SER A 61 -10.43 3.86 8.75
N SER A 62 -11.11 4.93 9.18
CA SER A 62 -10.72 6.30 8.92
C SER A 62 -9.26 6.53 9.33
N GLY A 63 -8.46 7.14 8.46
CA GLY A 63 -7.06 7.49 8.73
C GLY A 63 -6.01 6.52 8.15
N ARG A 64 -6.40 5.39 7.56
CA ARG A 64 -5.49 4.52 6.80
C ARG A 64 -5.24 5.06 5.39
N ASN A 65 -4.58 6.20 5.32
CA ASN A 65 -4.23 6.85 4.04
C ASN A 65 -2.82 6.43 3.54
N LYS A 66 -2.18 5.48 4.21
CA LYS A 66 -0.83 4.98 3.90
C LYS A 66 -0.90 3.49 3.56
N THR A 67 -0.34 3.09 2.42
CA THR A 67 -0.20 1.68 2.03
C THR A 67 1.15 1.17 2.52
N PHE A 68 1.13 0.05 3.26
CA PHE A 68 2.33 -0.66 3.69
C PHE A 68 2.53 -1.90 2.83
N LEU A 69 3.75 -2.07 2.33
CA LEU A 69 4.15 -3.19 1.48
C LEU A 69 5.40 -3.82 2.09
N CYS A 70 5.25 -5.01 2.68
CA CYS A 70 6.39 -5.87 3.00
C CYS A 70 6.68 -6.77 1.81
N TYR A 71 7.95 -6.97 1.47
CA TYR A 71 8.33 -7.79 0.33
C TYR A 71 9.40 -8.82 0.67
N VAL A 72 9.36 -9.92 -0.07
CA VAL A 72 10.45 -10.90 -0.18
C VAL A 72 10.77 -11.04 -1.67
N VAL A 73 12.04 -10.90 -2.03
CA VAL A 73 12.56 -11.13 -3.38
C VAL A 73 13.54 -12.29 -3.31
N GLU A 74 13.24 -13.34 -4.06
CA GLU A 74 14.07 -14.54 -4.19
C GLU A 74 14.55 -14.67 -5.62
N THR A 75 15.86 -14.82 -5.81
CA THR A 75 16.47 -15.07 -7.12
C THR A 75 17.04 -16.48 -7.16
N PRO A 76 16.32 -17.45 -7.75
CA PRO A 76 16.90 -18.76 -8.06
C PRO A 76 18.05 -18.62 -9.06
N GLY A 77 19.26 -18.97 -8.64
CA GLY A 77 20.47 -18.88 -9.45
C GLY A 77 21.58 -19.78 -8.90
N LYS A 78 22.81 -19.61 -9.40
CA LYS A 78 24.00 -20.32 -8.87
C LYS A 78 24.26 -19.97 -7.41
N GLU A 79 23.92 -18.74 -7.01
CA GLU A 79 23.91 -18.28 -5.63
C GLU A 79 22.48 -17.79 -5.32
N PRO A 80 21.67 -18.57 -4.59
CA PRO A 80 20.33 -18.14 -4.22
C PRO A 80 20.44 -16.95 -3.26
N ALA A 81 19.79 -15.84 -3.60
CA ALA A 81 19.71 -14.67 -2.75
C ALA A 81 18.26 -14.40 -2.37
N THR A 82 18.05 -14.14 -1.08
CA THR A 82 16.76 -13.72 -0.53
C THR A 82 16.93 -12.33 0.07
N ARG A 83 16.16 -11.36 -0.43
CA ARG A 83 16.12 -9.99 0.08
C ARG A 83 14.72 -9.75 0.65
N ARG A 84 14.64 -9.19 1.85
CA ARG A 84 13.39 -8.77 2.48
C ARG A 84 13.45 -7.32 2.90
N GLY A 85 12.31 -6.67 3.00
CA GLY A 85 12.18 -5.32 3.52
C GLY A 85 10.74 -4.85 3.48
N TYR A 86 10.51 -3.61 3.87
CA TYR A 86 9.22 -2.96 3.74
C TYR A 86 9.34 -1.59 3.06
N LEU A 87 8.22 -1.16 2.49
CA LEU A 87 7.99 0.16 1.92
C LEU A 87 6.75 0.76 2.58
N GLU A 88 6.84 2.02 2.98
CA GLU A 88 5.71 2.83 3.42
C GLU A 88 5.44 3.94 2.41
N ASP A 89 4.17 4.11 2.04
CA ASP A 89 3.70 5.26 1.28
C ASP A 89 3.32 6.41 2.23
N GLU A 90 4.08 7.50 2.19
CA GLU A 90 3.78 8.74 2.90
C GLU A 90 3.31 9.82 1.91
N HIS A 91 2.00 9.80 1.62
CA HIS A 91 1.13 10.93 1.25
C HIS A 91 1.39 11.82 0.02
N ALA A 92 2.35 11.60 -0.89
CA ALA A 92 2.56 12.65 -1.91
C ALA A 92 2.98 12.31 -3.36
N ALA A 93 3.35 11.08 -3.76
CA ALA A 93 3.82 10.93 -5.16
C ALA A 93 3.57 9.59 -5.86
N ALA A 94 3.69 8.46 -5.16
CA ALA A 94 3.58 7.14 -5.78
C ALA A 94 3.20 6.10 -4.75
N HIS A 95 2.23 5.24 -5.09
CA HIS A 95 1.85 4.14 -4.20
C HIS A 95 3.00 3.16 -3.99
N ALA A 96 2.97 2.42 -2.87
CA ALA A 96 4.02 1.47 -2.48
C ALA A 96 4.38 0.45 -3.60
N GLU A 97 3.40 0.04 -4.41
CA GLU A 97 3.58 -0.86 -5.54
C GLU A 97 4.44 -0.23 -6.65
N MET A 98 4.23 1.06 -6.93
CA MET A 98 5.03 1.80 -7.91
C MET A 98 6.43 2.05 -7.36
N ALA A 99 6.53 2.41 -6.09
CA ALA A 99 7.80 2.57 -5.39
C ALA A 99 8.66 1.31 -5.50
N PHE A 100 8.09 0.13 -5.26
CA PHE A 100 8.83 -1.13 -5.35
C PHE A 100 9.50 -1.33 -6.71
N PHE A 101 8.77 -1.13 -7.82
CA PHE A 101 9.34 -1.28 -9.15
C PHE A 101 10.28 -0.15 -9.54
N ASN A 102 10.24 1.01 -8.88
CA ASN A 102 11.16 2.10 -9.18
C ASN A 102 12.47 2.01 -8.39
N THR A 103 12.43 1.51 -7.15
CA THR A 103 13.58 1.54 -6.22
C THR A 103 14.14 0.16 -5.91
N ILE A 104 13.30 -0.85 -5.66
CA ILE A 104 13.74 -2.17 -5.18
C ILE A 104 14.07 -3.11 -6.34
N LEU A 105 13.22 -3.11 -7.37
CA LEU A 105 13.38 -3.94 -8.57
C LEU A 105 13.17 -3.13 -9.87
N PRO A 106 14.05 -2.14 -10.15
CA PRO A 106 13.96 -1.30 -11.34
C PRO A 106 14.18 -2.05 -12.66
N ARG A 107 14.96 -3.14 -12.62
CA ARG A 107 15.24 -3.96 -13.80
C ARG A 107 15.33 -5.43 -13.40
N CYS A 108 14.67 -6.28 -14.18
CA CYS A 108 14.86 -7.71 -14.12
C CYS A 108 15.93 -8.11 -15.14
N GLU A 109 16.99 -8.78 -14.71
CA GLU A 109 18.05 -9.23 -15.62
C GLU A 109 17.52 -10.30 -16.59
N PRO A 110 17.77 -10.17 -17.91
CA PRO A 110 17.34 -11.17 -18.89
C PRO A 110 17.90 -12.55 -18.57
N GLY A 111 17.02 -13.55 -18.49
CA GLY A 111 17.41 -14.95 -18.19
C GLY A 111 17.44 -15.29 -16.70
N THR A 112 17.33 -14.31 -15.80
CA THR A 112 17.16 -14.55 -14.37
C THR A 112 15.67 -14.67 -14.03
N ARG A 113 15.33 -15.66 -13.20
CA ARG A 113 13.98 -15.78 -12.65
C ARG A 113 13.94 -15.06 -11.30
N TYR A 114 12.92 -14.24 -11.09
CA TYR A 114 12.65 -13.55 -9.83
C TYR A 114 11.34 -14.07 -9.26
N SER A 115 11.33 -14.48 -8.01
CA SER A 115 10.12 -14.80 -7.25
C SER A 115 9.93 -13.71 -6.21
N VAL A 116 8.91 -12.88 -6.39
CA VAL A 116 8.58 -11.77 -5.51
C VAL A 116 7.29 -12.10 -4.78
N THR A 117 7.30 -11.97 -3.46
CA THR A 117 6.11 -12.06 -2.62
C THR A 117 5.90 -10.75 -1.90
N TRP A 118 4.72 -10.16 -2.06
CA TRP A 118 4.29 -8.97 -1.33
C TRP A 118 3.26 -9.34 -0.26
N PHE A 119 3.39 -8.73 0.90
CA PHE A 119 2.38 -8.70 1.95
C PHE A 119 1.94 -7.26 2.11
N VAL A 120 0.71 -6.98 1.67
CA VAL A 120 0.14 -5.62 1.66
C VAL A 120 -1.12 -5.58 2.49
N SER A 121 -1.36 -4.45 3.14
CA SER A 121 -2.55 -4.28 3.97
C SER A 121 -3.85 -4.38 3.15
N SER A 122 -3.88 -3.84 1.93
CA SER A 122 -5.02 -3.94 1.02
C SER A 122 -4.63 -4.24 -0.42
N SER A 123 -5.59 -4.68 -1.23
CA SER A 123 -5.37 -4.84 -2.67
C SER A 123 -5.02 -3.51 -3.36
N PRO A 124 -4.25 -3.55 -4.47
CA PRO A 124 -3.86 -2.36 -5.21
C PRO A 124 -5.07 -1.64 -5.82
N CYS A 125 -4.94 -0.33 -6.04
CA CYS A 125 -5.90 0.43 -6.84
C CYS A 125 -5.78 0.09 -8.34
N VAL A 126 -6.73 0.57 -9.15
CA VAL A 126 -6.76 0.35 -10.61
C VAL A 126 -5.42 0.69 -11.28
N ALA A 127 -4.91 1.91 -11.07
CA ALA A 127 -3.65 2.35 -11.69
C ALA A 127 -2.43 1.49 -11.28
N CYS A 128 -2.38 1.06 -10.02
CA CYS A 128 -1.32 0.16 -9.55
C CYS A 128 -1.45 -1.22 -10.15
N ALA A 129 -2.68 -1.74 -10.24
CA ALA A 129 -2.95 -3.04 -10.81
C ALA A 129 -2.60 -3.12 -12.29
N GLU A 130 -2.92 -2.09 -13.06
CA GLU A 130 -2.50 -1.96 -14.47
C GLU A 130 -0.98 -1.93 -14.59
N ARG A 131 -0.30 -1.13 -13.77
CA ARG A 131 1.17 -1.03 -13.76
C ARG A 131 1.83 -2.37 -13.43
N ILE A 132 1.29 -3.12 -12.47
CA ILE A 132 1.76 -4.47 -12.12
C ILE A 132 1.58 -5.40 -13.32
N ALA A 133 0.39 -5.39 -13.93
CA ALA A 133 0.08 -6.24 -15.07
C ALA A 133 1.01 -5.95 -16.27
N ASP A 134 1.26 -4.68 -16.58
CA ASP A 134 2.24 -4.28 -17.59
C ASP A 134 3.64 -4.78 -17.26
N THR A 135 4.09 -4.60 -16.02
CA THR A 135 5.43 -5.03 -15.60
C THR A 135 5.60 -6.53 -15.74
N LEU A 136 4.58 -7.33 -15.40
CA LEU A 136 4.60 -8.78 -15.56
C LEU A 136 4.61 -9.21 -17.03
N ARG A 137 3.85 -8.53 -17.90
CA ARG A 137 3.84 -8.80 -19.34
C ARG A 137 5.22 -8.56 -19.99
N HIS A 138 5.92 -7.50 -19.57
CA HIS A 138 7.25 -7.18 -20.10
C HIS A 138 8.35 -8.07 -19.51
N ASN A 139 8.17 -8.62 -18.31
CA ASN A 139 9.17 -9.40 -17.60
C ASN A 139 8.74 -10.85 -17.39
N GLN A 140 8.92 -11.71 -18.40
CA GLN A 140 8.55 -13.14 -18.30
C GLN A 140 9.34 -13.94 -17.23
N GLY A 141 10.46 -13.40 -16.75
CA GLY A 141 11.24 -13.97 -15.64
C GLY A 141 10.67 -13.64 -14.25
N LEU A 142 9.75 -12.69 -14.14
CA LEU A 142 9.20 -12.23 -12.87
C LEU A 142 7.92 -13.01 -12.50
N ARG A 143 7.94 -13.64 -11.33
CA ARG A 143 6.76 -14.23 -10.70
C ARG A 143 6.39 -13.38 -9.50
N LEU A 144 5.22 -12.77 -9.53
CA LEU A 144 4.71 -11.95 -8.43
C LEU A 144 3.56 -12.67 -7.73
N THR A 145 3.66 -12.80 -6.41
CA THR A 145 2.59 -13.22 -5.51
C THR A 145 2.25 -12.06 -4.60
N ILE A 146 0.99 -11.65 -4.55
CA ILE A 146 0.50 -10.59 -3.67
C ILE A 146 -0.46 -11.23 -2.67
N MET A 147 -0.09 -11.16 -1.40
CA MET A 147 -0.90 -11.54 -0.26
C MET A 147 -1.50 -10.25 0.32
N VAL A 148 -2.82 -10.10 0.23
CA VAL A 148 -3.53 -8.88 0.68
C VAL A 148 -4.29 -9.15 1.97
N GLY A 149 -4.27 -8.21 2.91
CA GLY A 149 -5.05 -8.31 4.15
C GLY A 149 -6.56 -8.12 3.93
N ARG A 150 -6.94 -7.19 3.06
CA ARG A 150 -8.32 -6.86 2.67
C ARG A 150 -8.41 -6.45 1.20
N LEU A 151 -9.61 -6.46 0.62
CA LEU A 151 -9.83 -5.90 -0.71
C LEU A 151 -10.21 -4.42 -0.64
N PHE A 152 -9.49 -3.59 -1.39
CA PHE A 152 -9.74 -2.16 -1.52
C PHE A 152 -10.81 -1.90 -2.59
N MET A 153 -11.93 -1.28 -2.22
CA MET A 153 -13.00 -0.86 -3.15
C MET A 153 -13.47 -1.97 -4.11
N TRP A 154 -13.56 -3.21 -3.63
CA TRP A 154 -13.83 -4.41 -4.45
C TRP A 154 -15.22 -4.42 -5.11
N GLU A 155 -16.15 -3.63 -4.59
CA GLU A 155 -17.49 -3.46 -5.16
C GLU A 155 -17.47 -2.66 -6.47
N GLN A 156 -16.40 -1.88 -6.72
CA GLN A 156 -16.28 -1.09 -7.95
C GLN A 156 -15.92 -1.99 -9.14
N PRO A 157 -16.69 -1.95 -10.24
CA PRO A 157 -16.43 -2.75 -11.43
C PRO A 157 -15.00 -2.57 -11.98
N GLU A 158 -14.48 -1.35 -11.99
CA GLU A 158 -13.16 -0.99 -12.50
C GLU A 158 -12.05 -1.67 -11.69
N VAL A 159 -12.22 -1.76 -10.36
CA VAL A 159 -11.27 -2.47 -9.50
C VAL A 159 -11.30 -3.96 -9.81
N GLN A 160 -12.48 -4.56 -9.95
CA GLN A 160 -12.60 -5.99 -10.29
C GLN A 160 -11.94 -6.31 -11.63
N GLU A 161 -12.16 -5.49 -12.65
CA GLU A 161 -11.52 -5.63 -13.96
C GLU A 161 -10.00 -5.55 -13.85
N ALA A 162 -9.48 -4.59 -13.08
CA ALA A 162 -8.05 -4.44 -12.86
C ALA A 162 -7.43 -5.66 -12.14
N LEU A 163 -8.10 -6.21 -11.13
CA LEU A 163 -7.67 -7.44 -10.45
C LEU A 163 -7.67 -8.66 -11.39
N ARG A 164 -8.70 -8.80 -12.25
CA ARG A 164 -8.75 -9.87 -13.27
C ARG A 164 -7.62 -9.72 -14.28
N ALA A 165 -7.37 -8.50 -14.77
CA ALA A 165 -6.28 -8.21 -15.70
C ALA A 165 -4.90 -8.56 -15.10
N MET A 166 -4.72 -8.29 -13.81
CA MET A 166 -3.51 -8.65 -13.08
C MET A 166 -3.32 -10.17 -12.97
N LYS A 167 -4.37 -10.92 -12.64
CA LYS A 167 -4.35 -12.39 -12.64
C LYS A 167 -4.02 -12.94 -14.03
N ALA A 168 -4.64 -12.38 -15.07
CA ALA A 168 -4.38 -12.77 -16.47
C ALA A 168 -2.94 -12.48 -16.90
N ALA A 169 -2.30 -11.43 -16.36
CA ALA A 169 -0.88 -11.14 -16.57
C ALA A 169 0.08 -12.09 -15.83
N GLY A 170 -0.44 -13.04 -15.04
CA GLY A 170 0.34 -14.05 -14.33
C GLY A 170 0.61 -13.75 -12.86
N CYS A 171 0.00 -12.70 -12.29
CA CYS A 171 0.09 -12.42 -10.86
C CYS A 171 -0.74 -13.43 -10.05
N LYS A 172 -0.18 -13.91 -8.93
CA LYS A 172 -0.93 -14.71 -7.95
C LYS A 172 -1.44 -13.82 -6.85
N LEU A 173 -2.73 -13.51 -6.85
CA LEU A 173 -3.39 -12.73 -5.81
C LEU A 173 -4.08 -13.66 -4.80
N ARG A 174 -3.85 -13.44 -3.50
CA ARG A 174 -4.41 -14.25 -2.40
C ARG A 174 -4.73 -13.38 -1.20
N ILE A 175 -5.72 -13.77 -0.40
CA ILE A 175 -5.99 -13.15 0.90
C ILE A 175 -5.06 -13.75 1.95
N MET A 176 -4.50 -12.90 2.82
CA MET A 176 -3.68 -13.31 3.96
C MET A 176 -4.51 -14.09 4.98
N LYS A 177 -4.04 -15.30 5.30
CA LYS A 177 -4.55 -16.12 6.39
C LYS A 177 -4.00 -15.62 7.73
N PRO A 178 -4.58 -16.02 8.87
CA PRO A 178 -4.02 -15.70 10.20
C PRO A 178 -2.53 -16.04 10.32
N GLN A 179 -2.09 -17.16 9.74
CA GLN A 179 -0.69 -17.58 9.75
C GLN A 179 0.21 -16.66 8.91
N ASP A 180 -0.31 -16.03 7.86
CA ASP A 180 0.45 -15.07 7.06
C ASP A 180 0.67 -13.78 7.85
N PHE A 181 -0.30 -13.33 8.66
CA PHE A 181 -0.11 -12.20 9.56
C PHE A 181 0.94 -12.48 10.63
N GLU A 182 0.92 -13.69 11.22
CA GLU A 182 1.95 -14.12 12.15
C GLU A 182 3.34 -14.17 11.49
N TYR A 183 3.43 -14.68 10.26
CA TYR A 183 4.67 -14.69 9.50
C TYR A 183 5.21 -13.27 9.29
N VAL A 184 4.35 -12.32 8.89
CA VAL A 184 4.78 -10.93 8.70
C VAL A 184 5.23 -10.31 10.02
N TRP A 185 4.51 -10.58 11.12
CA TRP A 185 4.91 -10.14 12.45
C TRP A 185 6.32 -10.63 12.83
N GLN A 186 6.58 -11.93 12.70
CA GLN A 186 7.88 -12.49 13.12
C GLN A 186 9.06 -12.00 12.25
N ASN A 187 8.82 -11.77 10.96
CA ASN A 187 9.88 -11.51 9.99
C ASN A 187 10.12 -10.04 9.68
N PHE A 188 9.07 -9.22 9.77
CA PHE A 188 9.11 -7.82 9.36
C PHE A 188 8.84 -6.86 10.51
N VAL A 189 8.40 -7.32 11.68
CA VAL A 189 8.19 -6.42 12.83
C VAL A 189 9.42 -6.40 13.72
N GLU A 190 9.79 -5.20 14.16
CA GLU A 190 10.82 -5.00 15.16
C GLU A 190 10.32 -5.50 16.52
N GLN A 191 11.07 -6.43 17.09
CA GLN A 191 10.84 -6.94 18.44
C GLN A 191 11.66 -6.07 19.38
N GLU A 192 11.07 -5.59 20.48
CA GLU A 192 11.78 -4.76 21.45
C GLU A 192 12.99 -5.51 22.02
N GLU A 193 14.15 -4.85 22.00
CA GLU A 193 15.43 -5.44 22.42
C GLU A 193 15.41 -5.78 23.92
N GLY A 194 15.64 -7.04 24.26
CA GLY A 194 15.71 -7.52 25.65
C GLY A 194 14.43 -8.15 26.21
N GLU A 195 13.34 -8.21 25.43
CA GLU A 195 12.13 -8.97 25.78
C GLU A 195 12.05 -10.29 24.98
N GLU A 196 11.37 -11.30 25.54
CA GLU A 196 11.05 -12.53 24.79
C GLU A 196 10.29 -12.16 23.51
N VAL A 197 10.56 -12.89 22.40
CA VAL A 197 9.88 -12.67 21.10
C VAL A 197 8.37 -12.61 21.33
N LYS A 198 7.79 -11.40 21.22
CA LYS A 198 6.36 -11.22 21.43
C LYS A 198 5.62 -12.02 20.37
N SER A 199 4.89 -13.05 20.79
CA SER A 199 4.00 -13.78 19.90
C SER A 199 2.97 -12.82 19.31
N PHE A 200 2.62 -13.03 18.05
CA PHE A 200 1.53 -12.28 17.44
C PHE A 200 0.23 -12.64 18.16
N VAL A 201 -0.49 -11.64 18.66
CA VAL A 201 -1.83 -11.82 19.21
C VAL A 201 -2.83 -11.51 18.09
N PRO A 202 -3.54 -12.52 17.56
CA PRO A 202 -4.54 -12.30 16.51
C PRO A 202 -5.67 -11.39 17.02
N TRP A 203 -6.22 -10.58 16.11
CA TRP A 203 -7.47 -9.86 16.37
C TRP A 203 -8.66 -10.84 16.34
N GLU A 204 -9.72 -10.49 17.07
CA GLU A 204 -10.92 -11.33 17.23
C GLU A 204 -11.48 -11.78 15.87
N ASP A 205 -11.63 -10.85 14.93
CA ASP A 205 -12.28 -11.11 13.64
C ASP A 205 -11.30 -11.57 12.53
N ILE A 206 -10.07 -11.97 12.87
CA ILE A 206 -9.03 -12.28 11.85
C ILE A 206 -9.47 -13.37 10.87
N GLN A 207 -10.14 -14.40 11.39
CA GLN A 207 -10.58 -15.57 10.64
C GLN A 207 -11.82 -15.26 9.80
N GLU A 208 -12.77 -14.53 10.37
CA GLU A 208 -14.02 -14.14 9.69
C GLU A 208 -13.72 -13.19 8.52
N ASN A 209 -12.87 -12.17 8.74
CA ASN A 209 -12.43 -11.26 7.69
C ASN A 209 -11.68 -12.00 6.57
N PHE A 210 -10.81 -12.95 6.93
CA PHE A 210 -10.12 -13.78 5.93
C PHE A 210 -11.11 -14.54 5.05
N GLN A 211 -12.09 -15.24 5.66
CA GLN A 211 -13.09 -16.01 4.92
C GLN A 211 -13.95 -15.12 4.01
N TYR A 212 -14.39 -13.97 4.54
CA TYR A 212 -15.18 -13.00 3.78
C TYR A 212 -14.44 -12.51 2.53
N TYR A 213 -13.20 -12.03 2.67
CA TYR A 213 -12.44 -11.55 1.51
C TYR A 213 -11.99 -12.68 0.59
N GLU A 214 -11.77 -13.90 1.10
CA GLU A 214 -11.43 -15.05 0.28
C GLU A 214 -12.58 -15.42 -0.66
N GLU A 215 -13.82 -15.43 -0.15
CA GLU A 215 -15.03 -15.61 -0.94
C GLU A 215 -15.18 -14.50 -1.99
N LYS A 216 -15.04 -13.22 -1.59
CA LYS A 216 -15.14 -12.08 -2.53
C LYS A 216 -14.07 -12.10 -3.60
N LEU A 217 -12.84 -12.46 -3.25
CA LEU A 217 -11.77 -12.58 -4.24
C LEU A 217 -12.07 -13.71 -5.24
N ALA A 218 -12.63 -14.83 -4.78
CA ALA A 218 -13.02 -15.94 -5.64
C ALA A 218 -14.19 -15.60 -6.58
N GLU A 219 -15.16 -14.79 -6.13
CA GLU A 219 -16.23 -14.27 -6.97
C GLU A 219 -15.69 -13.34 -8.09
N ILE A 220 -14.64 -12.58 -7.80
CA ILE A 220 -14.05 -11.63 -8.75
C ILE A 220 -13.17 -12.34 -9.80
N LEU A 221 -12.34 -13.29 -9.38
CA LEU A 221 -11.21 -13.82 -10.16
C LEU A 221 -11.49 -15.11 -10.94
#